data_AF-A0A6B3MFZ5-F1
#
_entry.id   AF-A0A6B3MFZ5-F1
#
_cell.length_a   1.000
_cell.length_b   1.000
_cell.length_c   1.000
_cell.angle_alpha   90.00
_cell.angle_beta   90.00
_cell.angle_gamma   90.00
#
_symmetry.space_group_name_H-M   'P 1'
#
loop_
_entity.id
_entity.type
_entity.pdbx_description
1 polymer ?
#
loop_
_entity_poly.entity_id
_entity_poly.type
_entity_poly.pdbx_seq_one_letter_code
_entity_poly.pdbx_strand_id
1 'polypeptide(L)'
;MTFIRELRDIKPSNLIWGEDDLVYLVDFGAVQNRAIKEGATFTVVGTYGYAPMEQFGGRAVAASDLYALGATLIHLLTGTTPAELPQQNLRIRFQEQVSLSPGMVSWIEKLTEPAPEQRFKTAAEALSALTSGMATSKNTASQLIRPTPVAFVNNSGQGGLFDPKVPIPEEIKGWNWGAFLIPWLWPVTNNVWVGLLALVPQIGWLVAIAIGFRGNEWAWKSKRWRSIEHFKAHQRGWAIAGILFGIPVSLGLWIGLFFLFSAAF
;
A
#
# COMPACT_ATOMS: atom_id res chain seq x y z
N MET A 1 10.76 39.46 6.98
CA MET A 1 9.72 38.76 6.21
C MET A 1 9.98 37.27 6.39
N THR A 2 9.40 36.67 7.43
CA THR A 2 9.69 35.29 7.83
C THR A 2 9.00 34.35 6.85
N PHE A 3 9.78 33.70 5.97
CA PHE A 3 9.28 32.64 5.12
C PHE A 3 8.91 31.45 6.02
N ILE A 4 7.62 31.32 6.37
CA ILE A 4 7.09 30.05 6.88
C ILE A 4 7.03 29.13 5.66
N ARG A 5 8.03 28.26 5.50
CA ARG A 5 7.98 27.18 4.50
C ARG A 5 7.06 26.08 5.03
N GLU A 6 5.87 25.99 4.47
CA GLU A 6 4.92 24.89 4.70
C GLU A 6 5.33 23.67 3.85
N LEU A 7 5.43 22.51 4.48
CA LEU A 7 5.86 21.23 3.90
C LEU A 7 4.64 20.43 3.41
N ARG A 8 4.24 20.65 2.16
CA ARG A 8 2.94 20.16 1.65
C ARG A 8 2.91 18.68 1.22
N ASP A 9 4.01 17.95 1.32
CA ASP A 9 4.12 16.57 0.84
C ASP A 9 5.01 15.68 1.73
N ILE A 10 4.72 15.62 3.04
CA ILE A 10 5.38 14.67 3.94
C ILE A 10 4.70 13.29 3.77
N LYS A 11 5.45 12.32 3.21
CA LYS A 11 5.04 10.93 2.99
C LYS A 11 6.24 9.99 2.91
N PRO A 12 6.07 8.67 3.09
CA PRO A 12 7.20 7.73 3.07
C PRO A 12 8.06 7.80 1.81
N SER A 13 7.47 8.04 0.62
CA SER A 13 8.24 8.11 -0.64
C SER A 13 9.15 9.33 -0.75
N ASN A 14 8.97 10.33 0.12
CA ASN A 14 9.77 11.56 0.15
C ASN A 14 10.81 11.54 1.29
N LEU A 15 10.89 10.43 2.02
CA LEU A 15 11.88 10.19 3.08
C LEU A 15 12.97 9.23 2.58
N ILE A 16 14.23 9.59 2.80
CA ILE A 16 15.39 8.75 2.54
C ILE A 16 16.03 8.36 3.86
N TRP A 17 16.28 7.06 4.04
CA TRP A 17 17.10 6.54 5.13
C TRP A 17 18.58 6.63 4.72
N GLY A 18 19.36 7.43 5.45
CA GLY A 18 20.80 7.57 5.23
C GLY A 18 21.59 6.42 5.86
N GLU A 19 22.84 6.26 5.44
CA GLU A 19 23.78 5.28 6.02
C GLU A 19 24.23 5.65 7.44
N ASP A 20 23.90 6.86 7.90
CA ASP A 20 24.17 7.43 9.22
C ASP A 20 23.01 7.25 10.22
N ASP A 21 22.04 6.39 9.88
CA ASP A 21 20.79 6.19 10.63
C ASP A 21 19.94 7.47 10.79
N LEU A 22 20.14 8.47 9.92
CA LEU A 22 19.31 9.68 9.84
C LEU A 22 18.28 9.60 8.72
N VAL A 23 17.15 10.28 8.92
CA VAL A 23 16.08 10.39 7.92
C VAL A 23 16.13 11.76 7.26
N TYR A 24 16.22 11.76 5.93
CA TYR A 24 16.30 12.96 5.10
C TYR A 24 15.01 13.17 4.31
N LEU A 25 14.47 14.39 4.33
CA LEU A 25 13.35 14.79 3.48
C LEU A 25 13.91 15.33 2.15
N VAL A 26 13.51 14.74 1.02
CA VAL A 26 14.05 15.11 -0.30
C VAL A 26 13.13 15.97 -1.17
N ASP A 27 11.84 15.99 -0.87
CA ASP A 27 10.88 16.83 -1.58
C ASP A 27 10.16 17.76 -0.59
N PHE A 28 10.38 19.06 -0.77
CA PHE A 28 9.77 20.11 0.04
C PHE A 28 8.42 20.58 -0.54
N GLY A 29 7.91 19.90 -1.58
CA GLY A 29 6.67 20.26 -2.27
C GLY A 29 6.84 21.52 -3.11
N ALA A 30 6.91 21.39 -4.43
CA ALA A 30 6.81 22.54 -5.32
C ALA A 30 5.42 23.19 -5.17
N VAL A 31 5.38 24.42 -4.66
CA VAL A 31 4.15 25.21 -4.44
C VAL A 31 3.38 25.33 -5.76
N GLN A 32 2.36 24.51 -5.97
CA GLN A 32 1.35 24.78 -6.99
C GLN A 32 0.30 25.72 -6.39
N ASN A 33 0.53 27.02 -6.56
CA ASN A 33 -0.53 28.02 -6.53
C ASN A 33 -1.47 27.75 -7.72
N ARG A 34 -2.32 26.73 -7.64
CA ARG A 34 -3.45 26.60 -8.56
C ARG A 34 -4.61 27.40 -8.00
N ALA A 35 -4.72 28.63 -8.50
CA ALA A 35 -5.92 29.43 -8.35
C ALA A 35 -7.15 28.57 -8.70
N ILE A 36 -8.07 28.48 -7.75
CA ILE A 36 -9.32 27.75 -7.88
C ILE A 36 -10.11 28.43 -9.01
N LYS A 37 -10.18 27.79 -10.18
CA LYS A 37 -11.20 28.12 -11.18
C LYS A 37 -12.47 27.37 -10.78
N GLU A 38 -13.52 28.13 -10.50
CA GLU A 38 -14.86 27.60 -10.24
C GLU A 38 -15.28 26.66 -11.38
N GLY A 39 -15.70 25.43 -11.03
CA GLY A 39 -16.27 24.47 -11.96
C GLY A 39 -15.34 23.36 -12.50
N ALA A 40 -14.08 23.30 -12.08
CA ALA A 40 -13.20 22.17 -12.46
C ALA A 40 -13.34 21.02 -11.46
N THR A 41 -13.66 19.82 -11.98
CA THR A 41 -13.61 18.54 -11.26
C THR A 41 -12.32 18.45 -10.44
N PHE A 42 -12.43 18.22 -9.13
CA PHE A 42 -11.30 18.02 -8.22
C PHE A 42 -10.42 16.86 -8.74
N THR A 43 -9.41 17.17 -9.54
CA THR A 43 -8.28 16.28 -9.75
C THR A 43 -7.43 16.45 -8.51
N VAL A 44 -7.67 15.58 -7.54
CA VAL A 44 -6.96 15.50 -6.26
C VAL A 44 -5.49 15.19 -6.56
N VAL A 45 -4.70 16.23 -6.80
CA VAL A 45 -3.23 16.15 -6.85
C VAL A 45 -2.74 16.23 -5.40
N GLY A 46 -2.98 15.14 -4.67
CA GLY A 46 -2.49 14.90 -3.32
C GLY A 46 -2.48 13.40 -3.10
N THR A 47 -1.43 12.85 -2.51
CA THR A 47 -1.38 11.41 -2.20
C THR A 47 -2.45 11.13 -1.14
N TYR A 48 -3.49 10.38 -1.53
CA TYR A 48 -4.68 10.13 -0.74
C TYR A 48 -4.32 9.57 0.65
N GLY A 49 -4.82 10.20 1.72
CA GLY A 49 -4.59 9.80 3.13
C GLY A 49 -3.54 10.59 3.92
N TYR A 50 -2.61 11.31 3.27
CA TYR A 50 -1.55 12.07 3.98
C TYR A 50 -1.85 13.56 4.13
N ALA A 51 -2.68 14.12 3.25
CA ALA A 51 -3.06 15.53 3.32
C ALA A 51 -4.36 15.70 4.14
N PRO A 52 -4.41 16.64 5.09
CA PRO A 52 -5.63 16.93 5.86
C PRO A 52 -6.63 17.76 5.04
N MET A 53 -7.89 17.81 5.49
CA MET A 53 -8.99 18.41 4.72
C MET A 53 -8.78 19.89 4.37
N GLU A 54 -8.21 20.67 5.29
CA GLU A 54 -7.96 22.10 5.08
C GLU A 54 -6.96 22.38 3.95
N GLN A 55 -6.09 21.42 3.61
CA GLN A 55 -5.15 21.52 2.51
C GLN A 55 -5.88 21.51 1.15
N PHE A 56 -6.98 20.78 1.02
CA PHE A 56 -7.81 20.81 -0.19
C PHE A 56 -8.57 22.13 -0.36
N GLY A 57 -8.80 22.86 0.72
CA GLY A 57 -9.37 24.22 0.71
C GLY A 57 -8.35 25.33 0.46
N GLY A 58 -7.07 24.99 0.22
CA GLY A 58 -5.99 25.97 0.06
C GLY A 58 -5.61 26.70 1.36
N ARG A 59 -6.02 26.17 2.52
CA ARG A 59 -5.78 26.76 3.85
C ARG A 59 -4.76 25.96 4.65
N ALA A 60 -3.73 25.46 3.99
CA ALA A 60 -2.64 24.77 4.67
C ALA A 60 -2.02 25.71 5.73
N VAL A 61 -1.72 25.14 6.88
CA VAL A 61 -1.06 25.81 8.01
C VAL A 61 0.04 24.91 8.55
N ALA A 62 0.88 25.38 9.47
CA ALA A 62 1.90 24.53 10.11
C ALA A 62 1.31 23.26 10.75
N ALA A 63 0.07 23.32 11.26
CA ALA A 63 -0.65 22.16 11.78
C ALA A 63 -1.07 21.13 10.69
N SER A 64 -1.10 21.53 9.42
CA SER A 64 -1.37 20.63 8.28
C SER A 64 -0.15 19.75 8.00
N ASP A 65 1.06 20.33 8.06
CA ASP A 65 2.31 19.56 7.91
C ASP A 65 2.46 18.53 9.04
N LEU A 66 2.02 18.88 10.25
CA LEU A 66 2.03 17.96 11.40
C LEU A 66 1.07 16.79 11.23
N TYR A 67 -0.07 17.01 10.57
CA TYR A 67 -0.96 15.91 10.18
C TYR A 67 -0.27 15.00 9.17
N ALA A 68 0.36 15.56 8.14
CA ALA A 68 1.07 14.78 7.13
C ALA A 68 2.21 13.95 7.75
N LEU A 69 2.92 14.51 8.72
CA LEU A 69 3.89 13.79 9.54
C LEU A 69 3.22 12.65 10.33
N GLY A 70 2.13 12.92 11.05
CA GLY A 70 1.42 11.91 11.81
C GLY A 70 0.88 10.76 10.94
N ALA A 71 0.29 11.08 9.79
CA ALA A 71 -0.18 10.11 8.81
C ALA A 71 0.98 9.29 8.23
N THR A 72 2.13 9.91 7.99
CA THR A 72 3.37 9.23 7.58
C THR A 72 3.87 8.27 8.65
N LEU A 73 3.91 8.70 9.91
CA LEU A 73 4.32 7.85 11.02
C LEU A 73 3.37 6.66 11.18
N ILE A 74 2.06 6.87 11.08
CA ILE A 74 1.08 5.79 11.08
C ILE A 74 1.40 4.79 9.97
N HIS A 75 1.65 5.24 8.74
CA HIS A 75 2.03 4.34 7.65
C HIS A 75 3.30 3.55 7.98
N LEU A 76 4.35 4.21 8.47
CA LEU A 76 5.61 3.55 8.79
C LEU A 76 5.44 2.51 9.90
N LEU A 77 4.53 2.75 10.83
CA LEU A 77 4.25 1.88 11.97
C LEU A 77 3.34 0.70 11.62
N THR A 78 2.34 0.91 10.75
CA THR A 78 1.37 -0.11 10.36
C THR A 78 1.74 -0.85 9.07
N GLY A 79 2.65 -0.30 8.28
CA GLY A 79 2.91 -0.72 6.89
C GLY A 79 1.74 -0.48 5.93
N THR A 80 0.67 0.19 6.38
CA THR A 80 -0.59 0.35 5.65
C THR A 80 -0.84 1.83 5.38
N THR A 81 -1.35 2.17 4.20
CA THR A 81 -1.62 3.59 3.91
C THR A 81 -2.71 4.14 4.85
N PRO A 82 -2.62 5.40 5.31
CA PRO A 82 -3.61 5.97 6.23
C PRO A 82 -5.04 5.94 5.69
N ALA A 83 -5.20 5.96 4.36
CA ALA A 83 -6.50 5.86 3.71
C ALA A 83 -7.12 4.45 3.71
N GLU A 84 -6.30 3.41 3.82
CA GLU A 84 -6.73 2.00 3.89
C GLU A 84 -7.04 1.56 5.32
N LEU A 85 -6.61 2.34 6.32
CA LEU A 85 -6.90 2.07 7.72
C LEU A 85 -8.35 2.39 8.07
N PRO A 86 -8.97 1.66 9.02
CA PRO A 86 -10.30 1.98 9.50
C PRO A 86 -10.35 3.41 10.03
N GLN A 87 -11.44 4.11 9.74
CA GLN A 87 -11.67 5.48 10.22
C GLN A 87 -12.93 5.56 11.06
N GLN A 88 -12.89 6.34 12.13
CA GLN A 88 -14.05 6.65 12.95
C GLN A 88 -14.04 8.13 13.31
N ASN A 89 -15.14 8.85 13.04
CA ASN A 89 -15.22 10.30 13.26
C ASN A 89 -14.05 11.07 12.61
N LEU A 90 -13.68 10.68 11.38
CA LEU A 90 -12.54 11.21 10.62
C LEU A 90 -11.14 10.96 11.24
N ARG A 91 -11.05 10.19 12.33
CA ARG A 91 -9.78 9.79 12.95
C ARG A 91 -9.33 8.42 12.42
N ILE A 92 -8.03 8.27 12.21
CA ILE A 92 -7.40 7.03 11.75
C ILE A 92 -7.25 6.06 12.94
N ARG A 93 -7.79 4.85 12.80
CA ARG A 93 -7.69 3.79 13.82
C ARG A 93 -6.48 2.91 13.54
N PHE A 94 -5.32 3.30 14.08
CA PHE A 94 -4.07 2.56 13.91
C PHE A 94 -3.66 1.73 15.15
N GLN A 95 -4.24 2.03 16.31
CA GLN A 95 -3.84 1.46 17.60
C GLN A 95 -3.89 -0.08 17.65
N GLU A 96 -4.86 -0.68 16.95
CA GLU A 96 -5.06 -2.13 16.93
C GLU A 96 -3.99 -2.87 16.12
N GLN A 97 -3.23 -2.15 15.30
CA GLN A 97 -2.20 -2.70 14.41
C GLN A 97 -0.77 -2.43 14.90
N VAL A 98 -0.58 -1.66 15.97
CA VAL A 98 0.74 -1.24 16.44
C VAL A 98 0.94 -1.50 17.93
N SER A 99 2.16 -1.86 18.31
CA SER A 99 2.55 -2.01 19.72
C SER A 99 3.31 -0.78 20.17
N LEU A 100 2.59 0.21 20.71
CA LEU A 100 3.15 1.48 21.18
C LEU A 100 2.77 1.75 22.64
N SER A 101 3.59 2.55 23.33
CA SER A 101 3.19 3.07 24.64
C SER A 101 1.96 3.97 24.53
N PRO A 102 1.07 4.03 25.54
CA PRO A 102 -0.11 4.90 25.52
C PRO A 102 0.23 6.38 25.24
N GLY A 103 1.37 6.84 25.75
CA GLY A 103 1.86 8.20 25.48
C GLY A 103 2.18 8.42 24.00
N MET A 104 2.86 7.48 23.36
CA MET A 104 3.16 7.56 21.92
C MET A 104 1.89 7.52 21.07
N VAL A 105 0.92 6.66 21.43
CA VAL A 105 -0.39 6.62 20.76
C VAL A 105 -1.08 7.98 20.84
N SER A 106 -1.23 8.53 22.05
CA SER A 106 -1.88 9.84 22.25
C SER A 106 -1.17 10.97 21.50
N TRP A 107 0.15 10.88 21.36
CA TRP A 107 0.95 11.87 20.64
C TRP A 107 0.71 11.83 19.14
N ILE A 108 0.69 10.63 18.54
CA ILE A 108 0.36 10.43 17.12
C ILE A 108 -1.10 10.79 16.83
N GLU A 109 -2.04 10.46 17.72
CA GLU A 109 -3.44 10.87 17.60
C GLU A 109 -3.58 12.39 17.59
N LYS A 110 -2.87 13.09 18.49
CA LYS A 110 -2.89 14.55 18.53
C LYS A 110 -2.27 15.19 17.27
N LEU A 111 -1.29 14.55 16.62
CA LEU A 111 -0.80 15.00 15.31
C LEU A 111 -1.85 14.85 14.20
N THR A 112 -2.68 13.80 14.28
CA THR A 112 -3.63 13.39 13.23
C THR A 112 -5.09 13.78 13.53
N GLU A 113 -5.30 14.67 14.50
CA GLU A 113 -6.64 15.14 14.87
C GLU A 113 -7.32 15.87 13.69
N PRO A 114 -8.57 15.58 13.31
CA PRO A 114 -9.21 16.22 12.16
C PRO A 114 -9.29 17.74 12.25
N ALA A 115 -9.56 18.28 13.45
CA ALA A 115 -9.61 19.71 13.70
C ALA A 115 -8.18 20.29 13.89
N PRO A 116 -7.69 21.18 13.02
CA PRO A 116 -6.32 21.71 13.11
C PRO A 116 -6.07 22.48 14.41
N GLU A 117 -7.10 23.11 14.99
CA GLU A 117 -7.03 23.81 16.29
C GLU A 117 -6.83 22.88 17.49
N GLN A 118 -7.11 21.57 17.33
CA GLN A 118 -6.90 20.55 18.36
C GLN A 118 -5.53 19.85 18.21
N ARG A 119 -4.82 20.06 17.10
CA ARG A 119 -3.45 19.58 16.89
C ARG A 119 -2.42 20.43 17.66
N PHE A 120 -1.17 19.97 17.68
CA PHE A 120 -0.06 20.82 18.06
C PHE A 120 0.06 22.01 17.11
N LYS A 121 0.34 23.20 17.66
CA LYS A 121 0.43 24.43 16.85
C LYS A 121 1.76 24.53 16.10
N THR A 122 2.81 23.90 16.62
CA THR A 122 4.17 23.97 16.07
C THR A 122 4.90 22.64 16.21
N ALA A 123 5.89 22.41 15.34
CA ALA A 123 6.78 21.25 15.45
C ALA A 123 7.58 21.23 16.76
N ALA A 124 7.96 22.39 17.29
CA ALA A 124 8.65 22.50 18.58
C ALA A 124 7.76 22.04 19.75
N GLU A 125 6.48 22.39 19.73
CA GLU A 125 5.51 21.92 20.73
C GLU A 125 5.35 20.39 20.65
N ALA A 126 5.18 19.84 19.44
CA ALA A 126 5.08 18.39 19.24
C ALA A 126 6.34 17.67 19.73
N LEU A 127 7.54 18.18 19.40
CA LEU A 127 8.81 17.60 19.84
C LEU A 127 8.96 17.63 21.37
N SER A 128 8.61 18.75 22.01
CA SER A 128 8.66 18.89 23.47
C SER A 128 7.72 17.91 24.18
N ALA A 129 6.52 17.70 23.65
CA ALA A 129 5.57 16.73 24.18
C ALA A 129 6.10 15.28 24.06
N LEU A 130 6.76 14.95 22.95
CA LEU A 130 7.34 13.64 22.71
C LEU A 130 8.50 13.34 23.69
N THR A 131 9.44 14.27 23.84
CA THR A 131 10.61 14.11 24.71
C THR A 131 10.22 14.05 26.18
N SER A 132 9.22 14.83 26.59
CA SER A 132 8.67 14.80 27.95
C SER A 132 8.04 13.44 28.29
N GLY A 133 7.30 12.84 27.36
CA GLY A 133 6.72 11.50 27.54
C GLY A 133 7.77 10.37 27.57
N MET A 134 8.88 10.52 26.84
CA MET A 134 10.01 9.58 26.90
C MET A 134 10.79 9.67 28.21
N ALA A 135 10.86 10.85 28.83
CA ALA A 135 11.51 11.05 30.12
C ALA A 135 10.77 10.36 31.27
N THR A 136 9.43 10.32 31.25
CA THR A 136 8.60 9.60 32.22
C THR A 136 8.64 8.08 32.03
N SER A 137 8.77 7.61 30.78
CA SER A 137 8.79 6.17 30.43
C SER A 137 10.05 5.44 30.91
N LYS A 138 11.21 6.13 31.03
CA LYS A 138 12.46 5.54 31.53
C LYS A 138 12.36 4.98 32.96
N ASN A 139 11.41 5.44 33.78
CA ASN A 139 11.19 4.93 35.13
C ASN A 139 10.21 3.75 35.23
N THR A 140 9.54 3.36 34.13
CA THR A 140 8.52 2.29 34.09
C THR A 140 8.94 1.10 33.21
N ALA A 141 10.23 1.01 32.85
CA ALA A 141 10.76 0.00 31.94
C ALA A 141 10.67 -1.47 32.46
N SER A 142 10.19 -1.72 33.68
CA SER A 142 10.00 -3.08 34.24
C SER A 142 8.60 -3.69 34.02
N GLN A 143 7.66 -3.01 33.37
CA GLN A 143 6.33 -3.56 33.07
C GLN A 143 5.94 -3.44 31.59
N LEU A 144 6.87 -3.71 30.68
CA LEU A 144 6.49 -4.07 29.32
C LEU A 144 6.01 -5.53 29.34
N ILE A 145 4.69 -5.72 29.37
CA ILE A 145 4.09 -6.93 28.79
C ILE A 145 4.57 -6.92 27.33
N ARG A 146 5.52 -7.78 27.01
CA ARG A 146 6.03 -7.95 25.65
C ARG A 146 4.98 -8.76 24.88
N PRO A 147 4.16 -8.19 23.97
CA PRO A 147 3.75 -8.99 22.84
C PRO A 147 5.02 -9.26 22.04
N THR A 148 5.33 -10.54 21.85
CA THR A 148 6.37 -10.98 20.92
C THR A 148 6.13 -10.26 19.59
N PRO A 149 7.15 -9.62 18.97
CA PRO A 149 7.02 -9.14 17.60
C PRO A 149 6.57 -10.35 16.78
N VAL A 150 5.38 -10.29 16.18
CA VAL A 150 5.06 -11.23 15.10
C VAL A 150 5.92 -10.77 13.95
N ALA A 151 7.19 -11.19 13.94
CA ALA A 151 8.01 -11.13 12.76
C ALA A 151 7.16 -11.69 11.63
N PHE A 152 6.98 -10.94 10.55
CA PHE A 152 6.39 -11.47 9.33
C PHE A 152 7.18 -12.74 8.96
N VAL A 153 6.66 -13.91 9.34
CA VAL A 153 7.27 -15.18 8.99
C VAL A 153 6.95 -15.36 7.52
N ASN A 154 7.89 -14.96 6.69
CA ASN A 154 7.78 -15.12 5.26
C ASN A 154 7.64 -16.62 4.93
N ASN A 155 6.40 -17.03 4.69
CA ASN A 155 6.03 -18.40 4.40
C ASN A 155 5.90 -18.67 2.89
N SER A 156 6.35 -17.72 2.05
CA SER A 156 6.44 -17.98 0.61
C SER A 156 7.35 -19.16 0.31
N GLY A 157 6.98 -19.93 -0.70
CA GLY A 157 7.70 -21.14 -1.05
C GLY A 157 7.66 -22.24 0.03
N GLN A 158 6.84 -22.11 1.07
CA GLN A 158 6.65 -23.15 2.07
C GLN A 158 5.42 -24.01 1.71
N GLY A 159 5.60 -25.32 1.71
CA GLY A 159 4.56 -26.32 1.43
C GLY A 159 4.22 -26.50 -0.05
N GLY A 160 3.43 -27.53 -0.34
CA GLY A 160 3.03 -27.87 -1.72
C GLY A 160 2.01 -26.87 -2.29
N LEU A 161 1.94 -26.76 -3.62
CA LEU A 161 1.05 -25.83 -4.33
C LEU A 161 -0.41 -25.88 -3.86
N PHE A 162 -0.88 -27.09 -3.49
CA PHE A 162 -2.24 -27.37 -3.05
C PHE A 162 -2.37 -27.61 -1.55
N ASP A 163 -1.30 -27.39 -0.77
CA ASP A 163 -1.33 -27.62 0.67
C ASP A 163 -2.22 -26.57 1.36
N PRO A 164 -3.36 -26.97 1.97
CA PRO A 164 -4.27 -26.02 2.62
C PRO A 164 -3.73 -25.54 3.98
N LYS A 165 -2.71 -26.21 4.55
CA LYS A 165 -2.19 -25.90 5.88
C LYS A 165 -1.23 -24.71 5.87
N VAL A 166 -0.72 -24.33 4.70
CA VAL A 166 0.14 -23.16 4.53
C VAL A 166 -0.75 -21.91 4.54
N PRO A 167 -0.66 -21.05 5.57
CA PRO A 167 -1.45 -19.83 5.62
C PRO A 167 -1.04 -18.91 4.46
N ILE A 168 -1.99 -18.22 3.84
CA ILE A 168 -1.70 -17.27 2.76
C ILE A 168 -2.09 -15.88 3.26
N PRO A 169 -1.23 -14.86 3.13
CA PRO A 169 -1.59 -13.50 3.52
C PRO A 169 -2.84 -13.03 2.78
N GLU A 170 -3.83 -12.49 3.50
CA GLU A 170 -5.07 -11.97 2.90
C GLU A 170 -4.79 -10.88 1.85
N GLU A 171 -3.71 -10.13 2.08
CA GLU A 171 -3.24 -9.03 1.24
C GLU A 171 -2.91 -9.40 -0.21
N ILE A 172 -2.57 -10.66 -0.48
CA ILE A 172 -2.26 -11.14 -1.84
C ILE A 172 -3.41 -11.91 -2.46
N LYS A 173 -4.46 -12.20 -1.70
CA LYS A 173 -5.64 -12.86 -2.25
C LYS A 173 -6.39 -11.90 -3.16
N GLY A 174 -6.99 -12.46 -4.20
CA GLY A 174 -7.72 -11.70 -5.19
C GLY A 174 -7.40 -12.16 -6.60
N TRP A 175 -8.07 -11.51 -7.54
CA TRP A 175 -7.98 -11.85 -8.96
C TRP A 175 -6.60 -11.52 -9.55
N ASN A 176 -6.02 -12.48 -10.26
CA ASN A 176 -4.75 -12.34 -10.95
C ASN A 176 -4.97 -12.16 -12.46
N TRP A 177 -4.93 -10.90 -12.90
CA TRP A 177 -5.06 -10.54 -14.32
C TRP A 177 -3.93 -11.08 -15.20
N GLY A 178 -2.71 -11.19 -14.68
CA GLY A 178 -1.59 -11.73 -15.44
C GLY A 178 -1.75 -13.22 -15.76
N ALA A 179 -2.16 -14.00 -14.75
CA ALA A 179 -2.45 -15.42 -14.88
C ALA A 179 -3.61 -15.68 -15.84
N PHE A 180 -4.68 -14.90 -15.71
CA PHE A 180 -5.87 -15.05 -16.54
C PHE A 180 -5.64 -14.65 -18.01
N LEU A 181 -4.94 -13.53 -18.26
CA LEU A 181 -4.77 -12.97 -19.61
C LEU A 181 -3.57 -13.55 -20.36
N ILE A 182 -2.58 -14.10 -19.65
CA ILE A 182 -1.38 -14.72 -20.27
C ILE A 182 -1.13 -16.14 -19.74
N PRO A 183 -2.08 -17.07 -19.90
CA PRO A 183 -1.98 -18.43 -19.37
C PRO A 183 -0.86 -19.27 -19.99
N TRP A 184 -0.34 -18.88 -21.16
CA TRP A 184 0.75 -19.58 -21.84
C TRP A 184 2.15 -19.17 -21.33
N LEU A 185 2.28 -18.05 -20.62
CA LEU A 185 3.57 -17.52 -20.17
C LEU A 185 3.66 -17.31 -18.67
N TRP A 186 2.62 -16.73 -18.06
CA TRP A 186 2.60 -16.42 -16.64
C TRP A 186 2.88 -17.64 -15.74
N PRO A 187 2.33 -18.85 -16.03
CA PRO A 187 2.63 -20.05 -15.24
C PRO A 187 4.12 -20.41 -15.19
N VAL A 188 4.83 -20.23 -16.31
CA VAL A 188 6.25 -20.58 -16.45
C VAL A 188 7.11 -19.69 -15.56
N THR A 189 6.84 -18.38 -15.55
CA THR A 189 7.63 -17.41 -14.79
C THR A 189 7.35 -17.43 -13.29
N ASN A 190 6.17 -17.93 -12.92
CA ASN A 190 5.71 -18.06 -11.54
C ASN A 190 5.81 -19.49 -10.98
N ASN A 191 6.39 -20.46 -11.70
CA ASN A 191 6.48 -21.87 -11.30
C ASN A 191 5.13 -22.52 -10.96
N VAL A 192 4.05 -22.13 -11.65
CA VAL A 192 2.68 -22.64 -11.44
C VAL A 192 2.29 -23.54 -12.61
N TRP A 193 3.01 -24.65 -12.83
CA TRP A 193 2.88 -25.48 -14.04
C TRP A 193 1.47 -26.00 -14.34
N VAL A 194 0.65 -26.23 -13.32
CA VAL A 194 -0.78 -26.58 -13.49
C VAL A 194 -1.55 -25.55 -14.33
N GLY A 195 -1.10 -24.28 -14.32
CA GLY A 195 -1.70 -23.22 -15.12
C GLY A 195 -1.56 -23.42 -16.62
N LEU A 196 -0.59 -24.22 -17.10
CA LEU A 196 -0.46 -24.55 -18.52
C LEU A 196 -1.61 -25.43 -19.04
N LEU A 197 -2.38 -26.07 -18.16
CA LEU A 197 -3.61 -26.78 -18.55
C LEU A 197 -4.66 -25.82 -19.13
N ALA A 198 -4.50 -24.51 -18.94
CA ALA A 198 -5.31 -23.49 -19.60
C ALA A 198 -5.17 -23.50 -21.14
N LEU A 199 -4.17 -24.20 -21.69
CA LEU A 199 -3.96 -24.35 -23.14
C LEU A 199 -4.74 -25.54 -23.73
N VAL A 200 -5.35 -26.38 -22.89
CA VAL A 200 -6.16 -27.53 -23.37
C VAL A 200 -7.52 -27.01 -23.85
N PRO A 201 -7.91 -27.17 -25.12
CA PRO A 201 -9.09 -26.50 -25.69
C PRO A 201 -10.40 -26.76 -24.93
N GLN A 202 -10.59 -27.97 -24.40
CA GLN A 202 -11.86 -28.41 -23.80
C GLN A 202 -12.06 -27.91 -22.36
N ILE A 203 -10.97 -27.76 -21.60
CA ILE A 203 -11.01 -27.40 -20.18
C ILE A 203 -10.25 -26.10 -19.87
N GLY A 204 -9.55 -25.54 -20.85
CA GLY A 204 -8.55 -24.51 -20.64
C GLY A 204 -9.13 -23.21 -20.13
N TRP A 205 -10.35 -22.85 -20.57
CA TRP A 205 -11.06 -21.67 -20.07
C TRP A 205 -11.46 -21.81 -18.59
N LEU A 206 -11.84 -23.00 -18.13
CA LEU A 206 -12.11 -23.26 -16.70
C LEU A 206 -10.83 -23.14 -15.88
N VAL A 207 -9.73 -23.71 -16.39
CA VAL A 207 -8.41 -23.59 -15.75
C VAL A 207 -7.95 -22.13 -15.72
N ALA A 208 -8.16 -21.36 -16.79
CA ALA A 208 -7.85 -19.93 -16.87
C ALA A 208 -8.60 -19.13 -15.79
N ILE A 209 -9.89 -19.40 -15.60
CA ILE A 209 -10.68 -18.78 -14.52
C ILE A 209 -10.15 -19.21 -13.15
N ALA A 210 -9.84 -20.50 -12.97
CA ALA A 210 -9.31 -21.02 -11.71
C ALA A 210 -7.97 -20.38 -11.33
N ILE A 211 -7.04 -20.22 -12.28
CA ILE A 211 -5.77 -19.51 -12.06
C ILE A 211 -5.98 -17.99 -11.92
N GLY A 212 -7.08 -17.44 -12.46
CA GLY A 212 -7.50 -16.07 -12.18
C GLY A 212 -7.83 -15.87 -10.69
N PHE A 213 -8.62 -16.76 -10.08
CA PHE A 213 -8.96 -16.66 -8.66
C PHE A 213 -7.81 -17.03 -7.72
N ARG A 214 -7.00 -18.04 -8.08
CA ARG A 214 -6.02 -18.65 -7.16
C ARG A 214 -4.56 -18.43 -7.56
N GLY A 215 -4.30 -17.77 -8.69
CA GLY A 215 -2.96 -17.60 -9.23
C GLY A 215 -2.00 -16.93 -8.25
N ASN A 216 -2.45 -15.91 -7.51
CA ASN A 216 -1.61 -15.27 -6.49
C ASN A 216 -1.20 -16.25 -5.38
N GLU A 217 -2.13 -17.07 -4.89
CA GLU A 217 -1.85 -18.08 -3.86
C GLU A 217 -0.84 -19.11 -4.35
N TRP A 218 -1.03 -19.59 -5.58
CA TRP A 218 -0.18 -20.59 -6.20
C TRP A 218 1.22 -20.05 -6.47
N ALA A 219 1.33 -18.82 -6.97
CA ALA A 219 2.62 -18.15 -7.18
C ALA A 219 3.34 -17.81 -5.87
N TRP A 220 2.60 -17.56 -4.79
CA TRP A 220 3.18 -17.34 -3.46
C TRP A 220 3.79 -18.63 -2.88
N LYS A 221 3.12 -19.77 -3.08
CA LYS A 221 3.57 -21.09 -2.61
C LYS A 221 4.68 -21.69 -3.48
N SER A 222 4.83 -21.27 -4.73
CA SER A 222 5.73 -21.93 -5.69
C SER A 222 7.21 -21.59 -5.51
N LYS A 223 7.56 -20.43 -4.94
CA LYS A 223 8.95 -20.00 -4.72
C LYS A 223 9.08 -18.99 -3.59
N ARG A 224 10.30 -18.84 -3.07
CA ARG A 224 10.64 -17.85 -2.03
C ARG A 224 10.61 -16.43 -2.60
N TRP A 225 9.80 -15.58 -1.99
CA TRP A 225 9.74 -14.14 -2.21
C TRP A 225 10.49 -13.42 -1.10
N ARG A 226 10.97 -12.19 -1.34
CA ARG A 226 11.67 -11.40 -0.32
C ARG A 226 10.71 -10.79 0.70
N SER A 227 9.57 -10.31 0.22
CA SER A 227 8.48 -9.73 1.00
C SER A 227 7.15 -9.80 0.22
N ILE A 228 6.04 -9.41 0.85
CA ILE A 228 4.73 -9.30 0.17
C ILE A 228 4.79 -8.22 -0.93
N GLU A 229 5.46 -7.11 -0.68
CA GLU A 229 5.57 -5.98 -1.60
C GLU A 229 6.37 -6.38 -2.85
N HIS A 230 7.47 -7.12 -2.66
CA HIS A 230 8.25 -7.66 -3.78
C HIS A 230 7.41 -8.59 -4.66
N PHE A 231 6.53 -9.39 -4.05
CA PHE A 231 5.56 -10.22 -4.79
C PHE A 231 4.50 -9.38 -5.52
N LYS A 232 3.87 -8.43 -4.84
CA LYS A 232 2.83 -7.55 -5.42
C LYS A 232 3.37 -6.73 -6.59
N ALA A 233 4.58 -6.20 -6.47
CA ALA A 233 5.25 -5.48 -7.55
C ALA A 233 5.45 -6.37 -8.79
N HIS A 234 5.88 -7.62 -8.58
CA HIS A 234 6.02 -8.60 -9.65
C HIS A 234 4.66 -8.91 -10.32
N GLN A 235 3.61 -9.17 -9.54
CA GLN A 235 2.27 -9.44 -10.08
C GLN A 235 1.65 -8.24 -10.79
N ARG A 236 1.92 -7.00 -10.33
CA ARG A 236 1.48 -5.77 -10.99
C ARG A 236 2.10 -5.65 -12.38
N GLY A 237 3.38 -5.96 -12.54
CA GLY A 237 4.03 -6.03 -13.85
C GLY A 237 3.33 -7.00 -14.80
N TRP A 238 2.95 -8.18 -14.30
CA TRP A 238 2.19 -9.17 -15.07
C TRP A 238 0.76 -8.74 -15.39
N ALA A 239 0.07 -8.05 -14.49
CA ALA A 239 -1.26 -7.50 -14.77
C ALA A 239 -1.20 -6.48 -15.92
N ILE A 240 -0.20 -5.58 -15.90
CA ILE A 240 0.03 -4.61 -16.97
C ILE A 240 0.35 -5.32 -18.28
N ALA A 241 1.27 -6.28 -18.26
CA ALA A 241 1.60 -7.08 -19.45
C ALA A 241 0.36 -7.82 -20.00
N GLY A 242 -0.49 -8.34 -19.12
CA GLY A 242 -1.74 -9.03 -19.48
C GLY A 242 -2.68 -8.12 -20.24
N ILE A 243 -2.83 -6.88 -19.78
CA ILE A 243 -3.67 -5.87 -20.44
C ILE A 243 -3.06 -5.47 -21.79
N LEU A 244 -1.76 -5.18 -21.84
CA LEU A 244 -1.10 -4.67 -23.05
C LEU A 244 -0.95 -5.72 -24.15
N PHE A 245 -0.69 -6.98 -23.79
CA PHE A 245 -0.34 -8.03 -24.75
C PHE A 245 -1.32 -9.20 -24.73
N GLY A 246 -1.83 -9.58 -23.56
CA GLY A 246 -2.78 -10.70 -23.42
C GLY A 246 -4.13 -10.43 -24.08
N ILE A 247 -4.68 -9.22 -23.90
CA ILE A 247 -5.97 -8.83 -24.51
C ILE A 247 -5.87 -8.79 -26.05
N PRO A 248 -4.90 -8.10 -26.68
CA PRO A 248 -4.79 -8.12 -28.15
C PRO A 248 -4.57 -9.50 -28.75
N VAL A 249 -3.76 -10.36 -28.11
CA VAL A 249 -3.54 -11.74 -28.56
C VAL A 249 -4.83 -12.56 -28.46
N SER A 250 -5.56 -12.44 -27.36
CA SER A 250 -6.83 -13.12 -27.17
C SER A 250 -7.88 -12.67 -28.19
N LEU A 251 -8.00 -11.36 -28.42
CA LEU A 251 -8.89 -10.81 -29.45
C LEU A 251 -8.49 -11.28 -30.85
N GLY A 252 -7.20 -11.29 -31.17
CA GLY A 252 -6.71 -11.80 -32.46
C GLY A 252 -7.06 -13.27 -32.68
N LEU A 253 -6.95 -14.11 -31.65
CA LEU A 253 -7.36 -15.51 -31.70
C LEU A 253 -8.87 -15.66 -31.89
N TRP A 254 -9.70 -14.90 -31.17
CA TRP A 254 -11.16 -14.93 -31.30
C TRP A 254 -11.65 -14.43 -32.66
N ILE A 255 -11.03 -13.36 -33.18
CA ILE A 255 -11.31 -12.83 -34.51
C ILE A 255 -10.90 -13.86 -35.58
N GLY A 256 -9.71 -14.47 -35.45
CA GLY A 256 -9.25 -15.52 -36.36
C GLY A 256 -10.16 -16.76 -36.34
N LEU A 257 -10.62 -17.19 -35.17
CA LEU A 257 -11.56 -18.28 -35.02
C LEU A 257 -12.91 -17.94 -35.67
N PHE A 258 -13.43 -16.73 -35.44
CA PHE A 258 -14.65 -16.24 -36.06
C PHE A 258 -14.57 -16.30 -37.59
N PHE A 259 -13.47 -15.82 -38.19
CA PHE A 259 -13.28 -15.85 -39.64
C PHE A 259 -13.12 -17.27 -40.21
N LEU A 260 -12.48 -18.19 -39.47
CA LEU A 260 -12.38 -19.60 -39.86
C LEU A 260 -13.75 -20.28 -39.86
N PHE A 261 -14.62 -19.99 -38.89
CA PHE A 261 -15.98 -20.53 -38.84
C PHE A 261 -16.91 -19.87 -39.85
N SER A 262 -16.77 -18.57 -40.13
CA SER A 262 -17.58 -17.89 -41.14
C SER A 262 -17.21 -18.27 -42.58
N ALA A 263 -16.00 -18.77 -42.82
CA ALA A 263 -15.57 -19.27 -44.13
C ALA A 263 -15.96 -20.74 -44.37
N ALA A 264 -16.45 -21.44 -43.33
CA ALA A 264 -16.86 -22.84 -43.38
C ALA A 264 -18.38 -23.04 -43.60
N PHE A 265 -19.14 -21.95 -43.77
CA PHE A 265 -20.57 -21.94 -44.07
C PHE A 265 -20.89 -21.10 -45.31
#